data_AF-A0A8T4TQS2-F1
#
_entry.id   AF-A0A8T4TQS2-F1
#
_cell.length_a   1.000
_cell.length_b   1.000
_cell.length_c   1.000
_cell.angle_alpha   90.00
_cell.angle_beta   90.00
_cell.angle_gamma   90.00
#
_symmetry.space_group_name_H-M   'P 1'
#
loop_
_entity.id
_entity.type
_entity.pdbx_description
1 polymer ?
#
loop_
_entity_poly.entity_id
_entity_poly.type
_entity_poly.pdbx_seq_one_letter_code
_entity_poly.pdbx_strand_id
1 'polypeptide(L)'
;MKFSKFVIILLLILLVIPIIYSAPPWKKQQQSAPTSPTQTTPTQTEPTVIEKTVIINNTVSLKADAGSDRIAKIKEVITFDGSGSYSLNKITKYIWNFGDGGHGEGIKVIHTYNKTGVYTVTLTVINSDNSNDLDSLQVIIQEEETNWEMIGVIIAILTIMIGVIGWLLTRKKSSTTSKYLAEINNTFNEYKNNSDQCELHLAELKSKLEKELSSGKLTEQSYDILDRKIETYLSSVRKGIVSQFNLTGEAKSKIDKILKDGKITKEEYESIKKLDLNQLDKNKKEKLLKLLKSWED
;
A
#
# COMPACT_ATOMS: atom_id res chain seq x y z
N MET A 1 12.09 -6.29 34.48
CA MET A 1 11.41 -6.09 33.18
C MET A 1 10.93 -7.43 32.65
N LYS A 2 9.61 -7.69 32.64
CA LYS A 2 9.06 -8.90 32.02
C LYS A 2 8.78 -8.58 30.55
N PHE A 3 9.66 -8.98 29.64
CA PHE A 3 9.38 -8.90 28.22
C PHE A 3 8.24 -9.87 27.88
N SER A 4 7.29 -9.41 27.05
CA SER A 4 6.19 -10.22 26.57
C SER A 4 6.73 -11.48 25.90
N LYS A 5 6.15 -12.66 26.22
CA LYS A 5 6.55 -13.95 25.64
C LYS A 5 6.55 -13.92 24.10
N PHE A 6 5.73 -13.06 23.49
CA PHE A 6 5.72 -12.81 22.05
C PHE A 6 7.01 -12.17 21.51
N VAL A 7 7.64 -11.27 22.26
CA VAL A 7 8.88 -10.60 21.85
C VAL A 7 10.05 -11.60 21.88
N ILE A 8 10.07 -12.50 22.86
CA ILE A 8 11.10 -13.54 22.98
C ILE A 8 10.91 -14.61 21.89
N ILE A 9 9.65 -14.99 21.59
CA ILE A 9 9.35 -15.93 20.51
C ILE A 9 9.71 -15.34 19.14
N LEU A 10 9.43 -14.04 18.90
CA LEU A 10 9.79 -13.37 17.64
C LEU A 10 11.31 -13.23 17.47
N LEU A 11 12.05 -12.96 18.55
CA LEU A 11 13.52 -12.91 18.54
C LEU A 11 14.15 -14.29 18.31
N LEU A 12 13.53 -15.36 18.84
CA LEU A 12 13.96 -16.74 18.59
C LEU A 12 13.65 -17.21 17.17
N ILE A 13 12.52 -16.79 16.57
CA ILE A 13 12.19 -17.12 15.18
C ILE A 13 13.17 -16.47 14.20
N LEU A 14 13.67 -15.25 14.49
CA LEU A 14 14.69 -14.58 13.69
C LEU A 14 16.09 -15.19 13.82
N LEU A 15 16.39 -15.88 14.93
CA LEU A 15 17.69 -16.54 15.17
C LEU A 15 17.81 -17.96 14.59
N VAL A 16 16.69 -18.59 14.20
CA VAL A 16 16.64 -20.00 13.75
C VAL A 16 16.38 -20.14 12.26
N ILE A 17 16.29 -19.05 11.48
CA ILE A 17 16.26 -19.17 10.01
C ILE A 17 17.68 -19.58 9.56
N PRO A 18 17.90 -20.80 9.06
CA PRO A 18 19.19 -21.16 8.52
C PRO A 18 19.45 -20.29 7.29
N ILE A 19 20.62 -19.65 7.28
CA ILE A 19 21.15 -18.98 6.09
C ILE A 19 21.34 -20.04 5.01
N ILE A 20 20.33 -20.23 4.17
CA ILE A 20 20.45 -20.92 2.89
C ILE A 20 20.15 -19.87 1.81
N TYR A 21 21.04 -18.88 1.70
CA TYR A 21 21.22 -18.14 0.46
C TYR A 21 22.38 -18.78 -0.29
N SER A 22 22.14 -19.97 -0.83
CA SER A 22 22.97 -20.49 -1.90
C SER A 22 22.86 -19.54 -3.09
N ALA A 23 23.98 -18.94 -3.49
CA ALA A 23 24.07 -18.13 -4.70
C ALA A 23 23.45 -18.89 -5.90
N PRO A 24 22.70 -18.22 -6.79
CA PRO A 24 22.07 -18.87 -7.91
C PRO A 24 23.11 -19.55 -8.82
N PRO A 25 22.79 -20.74 -9.39
CA PRO A 25 23.76 -21.67 -9.97
C PRO A 25 24.50 -21.17 -11.22
N TRP A 26 24.09 -20.05 -11.82
CA TRP A 26 24.66 -19.52 -13.05
C TRP A 26 26.06 -18.89 -12.88
N LYS A 27 26.53 -18.68 -11.64
CA LYS A 27 27.87 -18.13 -11.38
C LYS A 27 29.03 -19.14 -11.52
N LYS A 28 28.76 -20.41 -11.83
CA LYS A 28 29.79 -21.46 -12.00
C LYS A 28 30.17 -21.77 -13.46
N GLN A 29 29.64 -21.04 -14.44
CA GLN A 29 29.92 -21.27 -15.87
C GLN A 29 30.65 -20.11 -16.55
N GLN A 30 31.68 -19.54 -15.92
CA GLN A 30 32.77 -18.93 -16.68
C GLN A 30 33.76 -20.03 -17.05
N GLN A 31 33.45 -20.71 -18.16
CA GLN A 31 34.36 -21.63 -18.81
C GLN A 31 35.55 -20.84 -19.38
N SER A 32 36.75 -21.31 -19.06
CA SER A 32 38.03 -20.79 -19.52
C SER A 32 38.04 -20.56 -21.03
N ALA A 33 38.55 -19.40 -21.43
CA ALA A 33 38.77 -19.03 -22.83
C ALA A 33 39.57 -20.12 -23.58
N PRO A 34 39.25 -20.42 -24.86
CA PRO A 34 40.13 -21.21 -25.69
C PRO A 34 41.42 -20.42 -25.94
N THR A 35 42.54 -21.02 -25.56
CA THR A 35 43.90 -20.54 -25.84
C THR A 35 44.11 -20.39 -27.36
N SER A 36 44.54 -19.20 -27.78
CA SER A 36 45.05 -18.95 -29.14
C SER A 36 46.16 -19.94 -29.51
N PRO A 37 46.18 -20.47 -30.74
CA PRO A 37 47.28 -21.29 -31.21
C PRO A 37 48.53 -20.46 -31.48
N THR A 38 49.65 -21.01 -31.03
CA THR A 38 51.05 -20.65 -31.25
C THR A 38 51.34 -20.16 -32.68
N GLN A 39 51.84 -18.94 -32.81
CA GLN A 39 52.56 -18.49 -34.01
C GLN A 39 54.02 -18.94 -33.94
N THR A 40 54.41 -19.82 -34.85
CA THR A 40 55.80 -20.12 -35.18
C THR A 40 56.34 -19.08 -36.17
N THR A 41 57.46 -18.48 -35.79
CA THR A 41 58.34 -17.66 -36.64
C THR A 41 58.83 -18.45 -37.87
N PRO A 42 58.75 -17.92 -39.09
CA PRO A 42 59.58 -18.40 -40.20
C PRO A 42 60.79 -17.49 -40.43
N THR A 43 61.90 -18.17 -40.70
CA THR A 43 63.24 -17.71 -41.04
C THR A 43 63.29 -16.76 -42.24
N GLN A 44 64.11 -15.72 -42.12
CA GLN A 44 64.46 -14.74 -43.14
C GLN A 44 65.36 -15.37 -44.23
N THR A 45 65.02 -15.16 -45.51
CA THR A 45 65.98 -15.27 -46.63
C THR A 45 65.63 -14.19 -47.67
N GLU A 46 66.65 -13.44 -48.08
CA GLU A 46 66.64 -12.32 -49.04
C GLU A 46 66.73 -12.82 -50.51
N PRO A 47 66.61 -11.97 -51.56
CA PRO A 47 65.48 -11.97 -52.48
C PRO A 47 65.82 -12.44 -53.90
N THR A 48 64.80 -12.82 -54.68
CA THR A 48 64.89 -12.92 -56.15
C THR A 48 63.77 -12.10 -56.77
N VAL A 49 64.14 -11.00 -57.42
CA VAL A 49 63.25 -10.13 -58.21
C VAL A 49 62.88 -10.85 -59.51
N ILE A 50 61.58 -11.06 -59.73
CA ILE A 50 61.02 -11.40 -61.05
C ILE A 50 59.78 -10.52 -61.23
N GLU A 51 59.84 -9.59 -62.17
CA GLU A 51 58.71 -8.75 -62.56
C GLU A 51 57.64 -9.58 -63.27
N LYS A 52 56.37 -9.47 -62.83
CA LYS A 52 55.22 -9.80 -63.67
C LYS A 52 53.92 -9.16 -63.17
N THR A 53 53.47 -8.16 -63.94
CA THR A 53 52.11 -7.63 -64.15
C THR A 53 51.14 -7.60 -62.95
N VAL A 54 51.00 -6.43 -62.34
CA VAL A 54 49.87 -6.09 -61.46
C VAL A 54 48.64 -5.86 -62.33
N ILE A 55 47.70 -6.82 -62.35
CA ILE A 55 46.31 -6.49 -62.66
C ILE A 55 45.77 -5.81 -61.41
N ILE A 56 45.50 -4.51 -61.49
CA ILE A 56 44.81 -3.78 -60.44
C ILE A 56 43.35 -4.26 -60.47
N ASN A 57 43.07 -5.40 -59.85
CA ASN A 57 41.70 -5.82 -59.61
C ASN A 57 41.08 -4.78 -58.68
N ASN A 58 40.22 -3.96 -59.27
CA ASN A 58 39.44 -2.90 -58.65
C ASN A 58 39.00 -3.25 -57.21
N THR A 59 39.56 -2.47 -56.31
CA THR A 59 39.41 -2.37 -54.87
C THR A 59 37.97 -2.41 -54.38
N VAL A 60 37.75 -3.02 -53.21
CA VAL A 60 36.49 -2.97 -52.45
C VAL A 60 36.07 -1.50 -52.28
N SER A 61 35.10 -1.06 -53.06
CA SER A 61 34.70 0.36 -53.19
C SER A 61 33.60 0.77 -52.21
N LEU A 62 33.06 -0.17 -51.45
CA LEU A 62 31.99 -0.01 -50.49
C LEU A 62 32.31 -0.87 -49.26
N LYS A 63 32.28 -0.27 -48.08
CA LYS A 63 32.47 -0.91 -46.80
C LYS A 63 31.31 -0.54 -45.88
N ALA A 64 30.54 -1.53 -45.44
CA ALA A 64 29.55 -1.36 -44.39
C ALA A 64 30.23 -1.27 -43.02
N ASP A 65 29.66 -0.48 -42.12
CA ASP A 65 30.05 -0.39 -40.72
C ASP A 65 28.77 -0.34 -39.88
N ALA A 66 28.47 -1.47 -39.24
CA ALA A 66 27.30 -1.63 -38.39
C ALA A 66 27.55 -1.07 -36.97
N GLY A 67 28.80 -0.81 -36.62
CA GLY A 67 29.25 -0.42 -35.27
C GLY A 67 29.67 -1.61 -34.40
N SER A 68 29.97 -1.34 -33.13
CA SER A 68 30.44 -2.34 -32.18
C SER A 68 29.31 -3.09 -31.47
N ASP A 69 29.63 -4.29 -30.97
CA ASP A 69 28.75 -5.10 -30.11
C ASP A 69 28.29 -4.33 -28.86
N ARG A 70 27.07 -4.63 -28.40
CA ARG A 70 26.41 -3.90 -27.30
C ARG A 70 25.67 -4.83 -26.36
N ILE A 71 25.58 -4.40 -25.10
CA ILE A 71 24.72 -5.00 -24.08
C ILE A 71 23.64 -3.98 -23.74
N ALA A 72 22.38 -4.40 -23.72
CA ALA A 72 21.24 -3.55 -23.39
C ALA A 72 20.19 -4.33 -22.59
N LYS A 73 19.25 -3.62 -21.97
CA LYS A 73 18.16 -4.22 -21.22
C LYS A 73 16.95 -4.51 -22.10
N ILE A 74 16.13 -5.46 -21.67
CA ILE A 74 14.82 -5.70 -22.29
C ILE A 74 14.01 -4.40 -22.36
N LYS A 75 13.39 -4.13 -23.52
CA LYS A 75 12.63 -2.89 -23.82
C LYS A 75 13.43 -1.58 -23.79
N GLU A 76 14.75 -1.62 -23.71
CA GLU A 76 15.59 -0.45 -23.90
C GLU A 76 15.59 -0.03 -25.38
N VAL A 77 15.43 1.27 -25.65
CA VAL A 77 15.50 1.83 -27.01
C VAL A 77 16.95 1.91 -27.44
N ILE A 78 17.33 1.13 -28.44
CA ILE A 78 18.68 1.09 -28.99
C ILE A 78 18.71 1.88 -30.29
N THR A 79 19.64 2.81 -30.39
CA THR A 79 19.94 3.53 -31.65
C THR A 79 21.08 2.84 -32.37
N PHE A 80 20.85 2.47 -33.63
CA PHE A 80 21.83 1.94 -34.57
C PHE A 80 22.25 3.05 -35.53
N ASP A 81 23.53 3.08 -35.89
CA ASP A 81 24.12 4.15 -36.68
C ASP A 81 25.12 3.58 -37.70
N GLY A 82 24.74 3.64 -38.98
CA GLY A 82 25.54 3.15 -40.09
C GLY A 82 26.43 4.22 -40.71
N SER A 83 26.51 5.41 -40.12
CA SER A 83 27.27 6.55 -40.68
C SER A 83 28.78 6.29 -40.80
N GLY A 84 29.32 5.26 -40.15
CA GLY A 84 30.70 4.80 -40.34
C GLY A 84 30.94 4.10 -41.68
N SER A 85 29.88 3.73 -42.41
CA SER A 85 29.99 3.07 -43.71
C SER A 85 30.57 4.02 -44.75
N TYR A 86 31.41 3.49 -45.63
CA TYR A 86 32.18 4.27 -46.59
C TYR A 86 32.03 3.71 -48.00
N SER A 87 31.93 4.59 -49.00
CA SER A 87 32.05 4.20 -50.40
C SER A 87 32.67 5.30 -51.25
N LEU A 88 33.36 4.91 -52.33
CA LEU A 88 33.80 5.81 -53.38
C LEU A 88 32.64 6.40 -54.18
N ASN A 89 31.52 5.67 -54.24
CA ASN A 89 30.27 6.11 -54.87
C ASN A 89 29.26 6.55 -53.82
N LYS A 90 28.22 7.29 -54.23
CA LYS A 90 27.19 7.74 -53.29
C LYS A 90 26.46 6.53 -52.71
N ILE A 91 26.45 6.39 -51.38
CA ILE A 91 25.60 5.42 -50.70
C ILE A 91 24.13 5.84 -50.88
N THR A 92 23.30 4.93 -51.40
CA THR A 92 21.89 5.18 -51.72
C THR A 92 20.94 4.54 -50.71
N LYS A 93 21.33 3.44 -50.04
CA LYS A 93 20.48 2.75 -49.06
C LYS A 93 21.27 2.19 -47.87
N TYR A 94 20.60 2.16 -46.73
CA TYR A 94 21.00 1.51 -45.48
C TYR A 94 19.84 0.67 -44.99
N ILE A 95 20.00 -0.65 -44.96
CA ILE A 95 18.94 -1.60 -44.60
C ILE A 95 19.42 -2.40 -43.39
N TRP A 96 18.65 -2.38 -42.32
CA TRP A 96 18.95 -3.07 -41.08
C TRP A 96 18.06 -4.31 -40.91
N ASN A 97 18.66 -5.41 -40.48
CA ASN A 97 17.96 -6.58 -39.96
C ASN A 97 18.38 -6.77 -38.50
N PHE A 98 17.43 -6.72 -37.57
CA PHE A 98 17.71 -6.73 -36.13
C PHE A 98 17.87 -8.13 -35.53
N GLY A 99 17.68 -9.19 -36.33
CA GLY A 99 17.87 -10.58 -35.89
C GLY A 99 16.71 -11.16 -35.07
N ASP A 100 15.67 -10.37 -34.77
CA ASP A 100 14.44 -10.79 -34.09
C ASP A 100 13.20 -10.81 -35.02
N GLY A 101 13.42 -10.61 -36.32
CA GLY A 101 12.38 -10.43 -37.34
C GLY A 101 12.01 -8.96 -37.61
N GLY A 102 12.57 -8.01 -36.86
CA GLY A 102 12.46 -6.59 -37.14
C GLY A 102 13.42 -6.10 -38.22
N HIS A 103 13.01 -5.03 -38.92
CA HIS A 103 13.79 -4.37 -39.98
C HIS A 103 13.75 -2.85 -39.84
N GLY A 104 14.77 -2.17 -40.37
CA GLY A 104 14.82 -0.71 -40.41
C GLY A 104 15.48 -0.19 -41.71
N GLU A 105 15.18 1.04 -42.08
CA GLU A 105 15.82 1.71 -43.22
C GLU A 105 16.29 3.11 -42.82
N GLY A 106 17.49 3.48 -43.25
CA GLY A 106 18.11 4.77 -42.97
C GLY A 106 19.46 4.67 -42.28
N ILE A 107 20.21 5.77 -42.32
CA ILE A 107 21.56 5.85 -41.72
C ILE A 107 21.49 5.60 -40.21
N LYS A 108 20.50 6.20 -39.54
CA LYS A 108 20.23 5.99 -38.11
C LYS A 108 18.83 5.47 -37.92
N VAL A 109 18.69 4.39 -37.15
CA VAL A 109 17.40 3.75 -36.83
C VAL A 109 17.32 3.42 -35.36
N ILE A 110 16.11 3.29 -34.82
CA ILE A 110 15.86 2.84 -33.45
C ILE A 110 15.15 1.49 -33.45
N HIS A 111 15.49 0.62 -32.50
CA HIS A 111 14.81 -0.66 -32.30
C HIS A 111 14.78 -1.04 -30.82
N THR A 112 13.85 -1.93 -30.45
CA THR A 112 13.61 -2.37 -29.07
C THR A 112 13.38 -3.87 -29.07
N TYR A 113 14.03 -4.59 -28.14
CA TYR A 113 13.89 -6.03 -28.01
C TYR A 113 12.96 -6.41 -26.85
N ASN A 114 12.00 -7.29 -27.13
CA ASN A 114 10.97 -7.73 -26.17
C ASN A 114 11.33 -8.99 -25.39
N LYS A 115 12.47 -9.63 -25.70
CA LYS A 115 12.96 -10.85 -25.04
C LYS A 115 14.45 -10.73 -24.81
N THR A 116 14.94 -11.43 -23.80
CA THR A 116 16.37 -11.60 -23.58
C THR A 116 16.96 -12.57 -24.61
N GLY A 117 18.24 -12.40 -24.90
CA GLY A 117 18.93 -13.20 -25.90
C GLY A 117 20.09 -12.48 -26.55
N VAL A 118 20.76 -13.17 -27.47
CA VAL A 118 21.81 -12.60 -28.32
C VAL A 118 21.24 -12.45 -29.73
N TYR A 119 21.25 -11.23 -30.25
CA TYR A 119 20.74 -10.89 -31.57
C TYR A 119 21.87 -10.46 -32.48
N THR A 120 22.00 -11.10 -33.64
CA THR A 120 22.92 -10.65 -34.70
C THR A 120 22.21 -9.61 -35.53
N VAL A 121 22.69 -8.37 -35.46
CA VAL A 121 22.17 -7.25 -36.24
C VAL A 121 23.04 -7.08 -37.47
N THR A 122 22.43 -7.03 -38.64
CA THR A 122 23.13 -6.90 -39.92
C THR A 122 22.73 -5.61 -40.61
N LEU A 123 23.72 -4.81 -40.99
CA LEU A 123 23.57 -3.65 -41.87
C LEU A 123 23.93 -4.05 -43.30
N THR A 124 23.01 -3.80 -44.23
CA THR A 124 23.28 -3.82 -45.68
C THR A 124 23.38 -2.40 -46.19
N VAL A 125 24.49 -2.07 -46.83
CA VAL A 125 24.67 -0.78 -47.49
C VAL A 125 24.66 -1.01 -49.00
N ILE A 126 23.99 -0.13 -49.76
CA ILE A 126 23.97 -0.17 -51.23
C ILE A 126 24.38 1.20 -51.75
N ASN A 127 25.25 1.24 -52.75
CA ASN A 127 25.69 2.49 -53.38
C ASN A 127 24.97 2.76 -54.72
N SER A 128 25.35 3.83 -55.41
CA SER A 128 24.72 4.24 -56.68
C SER A 128 25.07 3.38 -57.89
N ASP A 129 26.06 2.49 -57.78
CA ASP A 129 26.39 1.51 -58.82
C ASP A 129 25.66 0.15 -58.60
N ASN A 130 24.81 0.08 -57.58
CA ASN A 130 24.11 -1.10 -57.09
C ASN A 130 25.00 -2.18 -56.45
N SER A 131 26.26 -1.89 -56.13
CA SER A 131 27.06 -2.75 -55.25
C SER A 131 26.54 -2.67 -53.83
N ASN A 132 26.62 -3.79 -53.12
CA ASN A 132 26.26 -3.89 -51.72
C ASN A 132 27.39 -4.48 -50.87
N ASP A 133 27.43 -4.08 -49.60
CA ASP A 133 28.28 -4.68 -48.58
C ASP A 133 27.50 -4.89 -47.28
N LEU A 134 28.00 -5.78 -46.44
CA LEU A 134 27.36 -6.21 -45.20
C LEU A 134 28.33 -6.12 -44.04
N ASP A 135 27.84 -5.61 -42.91
CA ASP A 135 28.53 -5.70 -41.64
C ASP A 135 27.55 -6.11 -40.53
N SER A 136 28.05 -6.72 -39.46
CA SER A 136 27.21 -7.24 -38.38
C SER A 136 27.80 -7.01 -37.00
N LEU A 137 26.92 -6.76 -36.03
CA LEU A 137 27.23 -6.63 -34.62
C LEU A 137 26.31 -7.51 -33.77
N GLN A 138 26.75 -7.84 -32.55
CA GLN A 138 25.94 -8.55 -31.56
C GLN A 138 25.29 -7.60 -30.57
N VAL A 139 23.99 -7.77 -30.36
CA VAL A 139 23.24 -7.12 -29.27
C VAL A 139 22.83 -8.17 -28.26
N ILE A 140 23.35 -8.06 -27.03
CA ILE A 140 23.03 -8.95 -25.92
C ILE A 140 21.97 -8.27 -25.05
N ILE A 141 20.77 -8.84 -25.02
CA ILE A 141 19.64 -8.33 -24.24
C ILE A 141 19.52 -9.11 -22.94
N GLN A 142 19.60 -8.38 -21.83
CA GLN A 142 19.56 -8.93 -20.46
C GLN A 142 18.32 -8.43 -19.71
N GLU A 143 17.93 -9.16 -18.66
CA GLU A 143 16.86 -8.72 -17.76
C GLU A 143 17.33 -7.52 -16.92
N GLU A 144 16.38 -6.73 -16.43
CA GLU A 144 16.70 -5.70 -15.45
C GLU A 144 16.99 -6.36 -14.11
N GLU A 145 18.25 -6.30 -13.66
CA GLU A 145 18.59 -6.76 -12.32
C GLU A 145 17.90 -5.87 -11.28
N THR A 146 16.89 -6.43 -10.61
CA THR A 146 16.30 -5.78 -9.44
C THR A 146 17.35 -5.69 -8.34
N ASN A 147 17.59 -4.49 -7.84
CA ASN A 147 18.54 -4.28 -6.75
C ASN A 147 17.98 -4.89 -5.44
N TRP A 148 18.40 -6.11 -5.14
CA TRP A 148 18.00 -6.85 -3.95
C TRP A 148 18.37 -6.15 -2.64
N GLU A 149 19.45 -5.37 -2.62
CA GLU A 149 19.85 -4.57 -1.46
C GLU A 149 18.82 -3.48 -1.13
N MET A 150 18.30 -2.81 -2.17
CA MET A 150 17.27 -1.77 -2.00
C MET A 150 15.94 -2.35 -1.50
N ILE A 151 15.54 -3.53 -1.98
CA ILE A 151 14.32 -4.21 -1.53
C ILE A 151 14.45 -4.60 -0.06
N GLY A 152 15.62 -5.10 0.36
CA GLY A 152 15.90 -5.41 1.77
C GLY A 152 15.75 -4.21 2.69
N VAL A 153 16.27 -3.04 2.28
CA VAL A 153 16.14 -1.78 3.03
C VAL A 153 14.68 -1.34 3.13
N ILE A 154 13.91 -1.43 2.04
CA ILE A 154 12.48 -1.07 2.05
C ILE A 154 11.69 -1.97 3.03
N ILE A 155 11.93 -3.27 3.02
CA ILE A 155 11.29 -4.21 3.96
C ILE A 155 11.68 -3.89 5.41
N ALA A 156 12.95 -3.60 5.68
CA ALA A 156 13.41 -3.20 7.01
C ALA A 156 12.71 -1.92 7.50
N ILE A 157 12.59 -0.91 6.65
CA ILE A 157 11.85 0.32 6.98
C ILE A 157 10.37 0.02 7.23
N LEU A 158 9.72 -0.78 6.38
CA LEU A 158 8.30 -1.14 6.54
C LEU A 158 8.05 -1.91 7.83
N THR A 159 8.93 -2.84 8.22
CA THR A 159 8.80 -3.59 9.47
C THR A 159 8.96 -2.69 10.71
N ILE A 160 9.91 -1.75 10.67
CA ILE A 160 10.05 -0.71 11.70
C ILE A 160 8.80 0.17 11.75
N MET A 161 8.29 0.63 10.60
CA MET A 161 7.09 1.45 10.50
C MET A 161 5.86 0.73 11.06
N ILE A 162 5.65 -0.53 10.70
CA ILE A 162 4.55 -1.35 11.26
C ILE A 162 4.72 -1.49 12.78
N GLY A 163 5.94 -1.70 13.27
CA GLY A 163 6.25 -1.74 14.69
C GLY A 163 5.93 -0.41 15.41
N VAL A 164 6.31 0.73 14.82
CA VAL A 164 6.02 2.07 15.35
C VAL A 164 4.53 2.37 15.30
N ILE A 165 3.83 2.03 14.22
CA ILE A 165 2.38 2.21 14.10
C ILE A 165 1.66 1.33 15.13
N GLY A 166 2.01 0.05 15.23
CA GLY A 166 1.48 -0.85 16.25
C GLY A 166 1.76 -0.34 17.67
N TRP A 167 2.95 0.20 17.90
CA TRP A 167 3.30 0.86 19.15
C TRP A 167 2.50 2.15 19.40
N LEU A 168 2.27 3.00 18.40
CA LEU A 168 1.43 4.20 18.54
C LEU A 168 -0.03 3.84 18.81
N LEU A 169 -0.56 2.81 18.15
CA LEU A 169 -1.91 2.29 18.38
C LEU A 169 -2.04 1.70 19.80
N THR A 170 -1.01 1.04 20.31
CA THR A 170 -1.01 0.50 21.68
C THR A 170 -0.65 1.54 22.75
N ARG A 171 0.07 2.60 22.39
CA ARG A 171 0.42 3.74 23.25
C ARG A 171 -0.69 4.79 23.34
N LYS A 172 -1.81 4.60 22.63
CA LYS A 172 -3.08 5.29 22.91
C LYS A 172 -3.58 4.81 24.28
N LYS A 173 -2.94 5.38 25.30
CA LYS A 173 -3.25 5.45 26.73
C LYS A 173 -4.73 5.17 26.94
N SER A 174 -5.03 4.11 27.71
CA SER A 174 -6.34 3.84 28.31
C SER A 174 -7.06 5.16 28.58
N SER A 175 -7.97 5.50 27.66
CA SER A 175 -8.29 6.89 27.35
C SER A 175 -9.30 7.40 28.36
N THR A 176 -9.29 8.69 28.65
CA THR A 176 -10.32 9.34 29.47
C THR A 176 -11.75 8.85 29.13
N THR A 177 -12.01 8.53 27.85
CA THR A 177 -13.24 7.89 27.37
C THR A 177 -13.52 6.52 27.97
N SER A 178 -12.55 5.59 28.04
CA SER A 178 -12.79 4.27 28.62
C SER A 178 -13.06 4.35 30.12
N LYS A 179 -12.42 5.29 30.82
CA LYS A 179 -12.71 5.57 32.24
C LYS A 179 -14.15 6.06 32.41
N TYR A 180 -14.57 7.06 31.65
CA TYR A 180 -15.94 7.57 31.73
C TYR A 180 -16.97 6.55 31.26
N LEU A 181 -16.65 5.73 30.26
CA LEU A 181 -17.54 4.65 29.82
C LEU A 181 -17.77 3.62 30.94
N ALA A 182 -16.72 3.27 31.69
CA ALA A 182 -16.84 2.40 32.85
C ALA A 182 -17.65 3.06 33.99
N GLU A 183 -17.42 4.35 34.26
CA GLU A 183 -18.17 5.14 35.25
C GLU A 183 -19.67 5.18 34.89
N ILE A 184 -20.02 5.51 33.65
CA ILE A 184 -21.40 5.51 33.12
C ILE A 184 -22.05 4.13 33.27
N ASN A 185 -21.36 3.06 32.86
CA ASN A 185 -21.90 1.70 32.98
C ASN A 185 -22.12 1.29 34.43
N ASN A 186 -21.21 1.65 35.34
CA ASN A 186 -21.32 1.35 36.76
C ASN A 186 -22.52 2.09 37.38
N THR A 187 -22.62 3.40 37.16
CA THR A 187 -23.75 4.22 37.61
C THR A 187 -25.08 3.67 37.12
N PHE A 188 -25.19 3.31 35.83
CA PHE A 188 -26.42 2.71 35.32
C PHE A 188 -26.73 1.39 36.04
N ASN A 189 -25.76 0.48 36.16
CA ASN A 189 -26.01 -0.82 36.78
C ASN A 189 -26.40 -0.73 38.26
N GLU A 190 -25.83 0.22 38.99
CA GLU A 190 -26.10 0.49 40.40
C GLU A 190 -27.52 1.07 40.60
N TYR A 191 -27.90 2.04 39.77
CA TYR A 191 -29.14 2.81 39.97
C TYR A 191 -30.29 2.44 39.03
N LYS A 192 -30.15 1.50 38.09
CA LYS A 192 -31.19 1.17 37.08
C LYS A 192 -32.58 0.84 37.65
N ASN A 193 -32.66 0.38 38.90
CA ASN A 193 -33.93 0.05 39.57
C ASN A 193 -34.52 1.24 40.36
N ASN A 194 -33.79 2.36 40.44
CA ASN A 194 -34.18 3.60 41.08
C ASN A 194 -34.01 4.77 40.09
N SER A 195 -35.03 4.94 39.25
CA SER A 195 -35.05 5.88 38.12
C SER A 195 -34.60 7.30 38.51
N ASP A 196 -35.10 7.84 39.63
CA ASP A 196 -34.77 9.19 40.12
C ASP A 196 -33.25 9.37 40.34
N GLN A 197 -32.62 8.38 40.98
CA GLN A 197 -31.19 8.42 41.30
C GLN A 197 -30.32 8.13 40.07
N CYS A 198 -30.77 7.23 39.19
CA CYS A 198 -30.06 6.91 37.97
C CYS A 198 -29.93 8.14 37.07
N GLU A 199 -31.03 8.86 36.90
CA GLU A 199 -31.03 10.07 36.08
C GLU A 199 -30.18 11.18 36.69
N LEU A 200 -30.29 11.42 38.00
CA LEU A 200 -29.50 12.43 38.69
C LEU A 200 -27.99 12.19 38.47
N HIS A 201 -27.50 10.98 38.72
CA HIS A 201 -26.08 10.68 38.57
C HIS A 201 -25.62 10.67 37.11
N LEU A 202 -26.45 10.24 36.16
CA LEU A 202 -26.13 10.32 34.74
C LEU A 202 -26.07 11.78 34.25
N ALA A 203 -26.92 12.67 34.77
CA ALA A 203 -26.88 14.10 34.48
C ALA A 203 -25.63 14.77 35.08
N GLU A 204 -25.24 14.41 36.31
CA GLU A 204 -23.98 14.86 36.92
C GLU A 204 -22.76 14.44 36.08
N LEU A 205 -22.76 13.19 35.59
CA LEU A 205 -21.72 12.71 34.68
C LEU A 205 -21.72 13.50 33.37
N LYS A 206 -22.87 13.77 32.76
CA LYS A 206 -22.97 14.59 31.54
C LYS A 206 -22.38 15.99 31.75
N SER A 207 -22.73 16.67 32.83
CA SER A 207 -22.13 17.98 33.18
C SER A 207 -20.61 17.91 33.38
N LYS A 208 -20.10 16.83 33.97
CA LYS A 208 -18.66 16.60 34.12
C LYS A 208 -17.98 16.39 32.76
N LEU A 209 -18.62 15.67 31.83
CA LEU A 209 -18.11 15.46 30.47
C LEU A 209 -18.03 16.79 29.69
N GLU A 210 -19.01 17.67 29.82
CA GLU A 210 -19.02 19.00 29.19
C GLU A 210 -17.87 19.90 29.71
N LYS A 211 -17.56 19.82 31.01
CA LYS A 211 -16.39 20.50 31.61
C LYS A 211 -15.06 19.95 31.08
N GLU A 212 -14.99 18.65 30.86
CA GLU A 212 -13.79 18.01 30.32
C GLU A 212 -13.62 18.25 28.81
N LEU A 213 -14.73 18.40 28.06
CA LEU A 213 -14.74 18.84 26.67
C LEU A 213 -14.24 20.29 26.54
N SER A 214 -14.81 21.22 27.33
CA SER A 214 -14.41 22.63 27.31
C SER A 214 -12.97 22.87 27.78
N SER A 215 -12.42 22.01 28.65
CA SER A 215 -11.00 22.06 29.05
C SER A 215 -10.03 21.37 28.07
N GLY A 216 -10.53 20.77 26.98
CA GLY A 216 -9.72 20.06 25.98
C GLY A 216 -9.19 18.70 26.43
N LYS A 217 -9.61 18.21 27.61
CA LYS A 217 -9.22 16.89 28.13
C LYS A 217 -10.02 15.75 27.48
N LEU A 218 -11.18 16.06 26.93
CA LEU A 218 -12.04 15.16 26.17
C LEU A 218 -12.19 15.70 24.73
N THR A 219 -12.06 14.81 23.75
CA THR A 219 -12.32 15.19 22.34
C THR A 219 -13.82 15.21 22.06
N GLU A 220 -14.26 15.98 21.06
CA GLU A 220 -15.66 16.02 20.62
C GLU A 220 -16.17 14.62 20.23
N GLN A 221 -15.40 13.86 19.44
CA GLN A 221 -15.73 12.48 19.10
C GLN A 221 -15.88 11.57 20.33
N SER A 222 -15.03 11.76 21.34
CA SER A 222 -15.13 11.02 22.61
C SER A 222 -16.38 11.42 23.41
N TYR A 223 -16.74 12.69 23.40
CA TYR A 223 -17.93 13.21 24.06
C TYR A 223 -19.19 12.61 23.44
N ASP A 224 -19.33 12.65 22.11
CA ASP A 224 -20.51 12.12 21.40
C ASP A 224 -20.76 10.62 21.68
N ILE A 225 -19.69 9.84 21.82
CA ILE A 225 -19.79 8.42 22.16
C ILE A 225 -20.35 8.24 23.58
N LEU A 226 -19.87 9.04 24.53
CA LEU A 226 -20.27 8.96 25.94
C LEU A 226 -21.67 9.51 26.15
N ASP A 227 -21.99 10.64 25.51
CA ASP A 227 -23.31 11.28 25.57
C ASP A 227 -24.39 10.35 25.01
N ARG A 228 -24.19 9.81 23.81
CA ARG A 228 -25.10 8.80 23.23
C ARG A 228 -25.30 7.59 24.14
N LYS A 229 -24.27 7.17 24.88
CA LYS A 229 -24.38 6.07 25.84
C LYS A 229 -25.24 6.44 27.05
N ILE A 230 -25.06 7.65 27.59
CA ILE A 230 -25.90 8.21 28.65
C ILE A 230 -27.36 8.28 28.19
N GLU A 231 -27.63 8.84 27.02
CA GLU A 231 -28.99 8.97 26.48
C GLU A 231 -29.66 7.59 26.25
N THR A 232 -28.88 6.60 25.81
CA THR A 232 -29.36 5.22 25.68
C THR A 232 -29.81 4.64 27.04
N TYR A 233 -29.06 4.92 28.11
CA TYR A 233 -29.38 4.48 29.45
C TYR A 233 -30.56 5.24 30.04
N LEU A 234 -30.63 6.56 29.87
CA LEU A 234 -31.80 7.35 30.26
C LEU A 234 -33.07 6.84 29.58
N SER A 235 -33.03 6.58 28.27
CA SER A 235 -34.17 5.97 27.54
C SER A 235 -34.58 4.61 28.13
N SER A 236 -33.60 3.79 28.53
CA SER A 236 -33.86 2.48 29.14
C SER A 236 -34.52 2.60 30.52
N VAL A 237 -34.05 3.55 31.35
CA VAL A 237 -34.65 3.86 32.66
C VAL A 237 -36.09 4.34 32.48
N ARG A 238 -36.32 5.26 31.54
CA ARG A 238 -37.64 5.83 31.25
C ARG A 238 -38.64 4.75 30.84
N LYS A 239 -38.28 3.87 29.91
CA LYS A 239 -39.11 2.71 29.52
C LYS A 239 -39.38 1.75 30.69
N GLY A 240 -38.46 1.67 31.66
CA GLY A 240 -38.61 0.86 32.86
C GLY A 240 -39.73 1.33 33.80
N ILE A 241 -40.17 2.59 33.75
CA ILE A 241 -41.16 3.13 34.69
C ILE A 241 -42.51 2.40 34.64
N VAL A 242 -42.96 2.01 33.46
CA VAL A 242 -44.23 1.28 33.31
C VAL A 242 -44.22 0.00 34.12
N SER A 243 -43.09 -0.72 34.10
CA SER A 243 -42.88 -1.93 34.88
C SER A 243 -42.69 -1.62 36.37
N GLN A 244 -41.87 -0.61 36.70
CA GLN A 244 -41.55 -0.22 38.09
C GLN A 244 -42.81 0.16 38.89
N PHE A 245 -43.78 0.81 38.25
CA PHE A 245 -45.03 1.23 38.88
C PHE A 245 -46.20 0.27 38.63
N ASN A 246 -45.97 -0.89 38.00
CA ASN A 246 -47.03 -1.85 37.64
C ASN A 246 -48.21 -1.19 36.89
N LEU A 247 -47.92 -0.29 35.96
CA LEU A 247 -48.97 0.42 35.24
C LEU A 247 -49.72 -0.53 34.30
N THR A 248 -51.04 -0.42 34.28
CA THR A 248 -51.91 -1.18 33.37
C THR A 248 -52.85 -0.27 32.57
N GLY A 249 -53.56 -0.84 31.59
CA GLY A 249 -54.63 -0.15 30.84
C GLY A 249 -54.18 1.11 30.08
N GLU A 250 -55.05 2.12 30.11
CA GLU A 250 -54.84 3.41 29.43
C GLU A 250 -53.59 4.13 29.96
N ALA A 251 -53.37 4.11 31.27
CA ALA A 251 -52.21 4.75 31.89
C ALA A 251 -50.90 4.17 31.37
N LYS A 252 -50.81 2.84 31.24
CA LYS A 252 -49.66 2.16 30.63
C LYS A 252 -49.46 2.63 29.19
N SER A 253 -50.50 2.53 28.36
CA SER A 253 -50.38 2.84 26.92
C SER A 253 -49.95 4.29 26.67
N LYS A 254 -50.51 5.24 27.41
CA LYS A 254 -50.23 6.66 27.25
C LYS A 254 -48.83 7.02 27.76
N ILE A 255 -48.45 6.55 28.95
CA ILE A 255 -47.13 6.81 29.51
C ILE A 255 -46.04 6.15 28.67
N ASP A 256 -46.23 4.90 28.22
CA ASP A 256 -45.26 4.21 27.34
C ASP A 256 -45.04 4.96 26.02
N LYS A 257 -46.11 5.51 25.43
CA LYS A 257 -46.02 6.31 24.20
C LYS A 257 -45.23 7.60 24.41
N ILE A 258 -45.51 8.34 25.48
CA ILE A 258 -44.84 9.61 25.80
C ILE A 258 -43.34 9.37 26.10
N LEU A 259 -43.02 8.28 26.80
CA LEU A 259 -41.65 7.97 27.19
C LEU A 259 -40.79 7.39 26.05
N LYS A 260 -41.35 7.18 24.86
CA LYS A 260 -40.62 6.61 23.72
C LYS A 260 -39.47 7.51 23.25
N ASP A 261 -39.69 8.81 23.25
CA ASP A 261 -38.75 9.82 22.77
C ASP A 261 -37.93 10.44 23.93
N GLY A 262 -38.26 10.04 25.17
CA GLY A 262 -37.49 10.36 26.38
C GLY A 262 -37.68 11.77 26.92
N LYS A 263 -38.43 12.64 26.24
CA LYS A 263 -38.73 14.01 26.70
C LYS A 263 -40.23 14.15 26.86
N ILE A 264 -40.68 14.78 27.93
CA ILE A 264 -42.10 15.04 28.17
C ILE A 264 -42.36 16.51 27.88
N THR A 265 -43.28 16.80 26.97
CA THR A 265 -43.75 18.17 26.79
C THR A 265 -44.68 18.59 27.93
N LYS A 266 -44.79 19.89 28.19
CA LYS A 266 -45.72 20.42 29.20
C LYS A 266 -47.16 19.96 28.96
N GLU A 267 -47.59 19.89 27.69
CA GLU A 267 -48.92 19.40 27.30
C GLU A 267 -49.09 17.91 27.63
N GLU A 268 -48.08 17.09 27.35
CA GLU A 268 -48.09 15.67 27.68
C GLU A 268 -48.14 15.45 29.19
N TYR A 269 -47.37 16.21 29.98
CA TYR A 269 -47.40 16.11 31.43
C TYR A 269 -48.78 16.45 32.02
N GLU A 270 -49.40 17.54 31.57
CA GLU A 270 -50.77 17.89 32.00
C GLU A 270 -51.80 16.85 31.54
N SER A 271 -51.55 16.17 30.42
CA SER A 271 -52.37 15.05 29.97
C SER A 271 -52.23 13.79 30.83
N ILE A 272 -51.07 13.58 31.47
CA ILE A 272 -50.80 12.48 32.40
C ILE A 272 -51.47 12.73 33.75
N LYS A 273 -51.46 13.96 34.25
CA LYS A 273 -52.14 14.33 35.50
C LYS A 273 -53.64 13.99 35.52
N LYS A 274 -54.27 14.00 34.34
CA LYS A 274 -55.68 13.68 34.14
C LYS A 274 -55.97 12.17 34.04
N LEU A 275 -54.95 11.32 33.96
CA LEU A 275 -55.14 9.86 33.89
C LEU A 275 -55.70 9.31 35.20
N ASP A 276 -56.56 8.30 35.06
CA ASP A 276 -56.91 7.45 36.20
C ASP A 276 -55.70 6.59 36.61
N LEU A 277 -55.22 6.82 37.83
CA LEU A 277 -54.09 6.12 38.46
C LEU A 277 -54.51 5.40 39.74
N ASN A 278 -55.78 5.00 39.87
CA ASN A 278 -56.33 4.32 41.04
C ASN A 278 -55.62 2.98 41.36
N GLN A 279 -54.88 2.40 40.40
CA GLN A 279 -54.02 1.24 40.60
C GLN A 279 -52.78 1.51 41.48
N LEU A 280 -52.46 2.77 41.75
CA LEU A 280 -51.34 3.20 42.59
C LEU A 280 -51.85 3.72 43.94
N ASP A 281 -51.17 3.36 45.03
CA ASP A 281 -51.35 4.07 46.30
C ASP A 281 -50.89 5.53 46.19
N LYS A 282 -51.33 6.37 47.14
CA LYS A 282 -51.05 7.81 47.16
C LYS A 282 -49.55 8.12 47.02
N ASN A 283 -48.70 7.36 47.72
CA ASN A 283 -47.26 7.56 47.72
C ASN A 283 -46.65 7.22 46.35
N LYS A 284 -47.03 6.08 45.76
CA LYS A 284 -46.60 5.70 44.41
C LYS A 284 -47.08 6.69 43.35
N LYS A 285 -48.30 7.21 43.46
CA LYS A 285 -48.84 8.22 42.56
C LYS A 285 -48.05 9.53 42.65
N GLU A 286 -47.79 10.02 43.86
CA GLU A 286 -46.97 11.22 44.08
C GLU A 286 -45.55 11.04 43.55
N LYS A 287 -44.92 9.88 43.80
CA LYS A 287 -43.59 9.56 43.29
C LYS A 287 -43.54 9.53 41.76
N LEU A 288 -44.51 8.88 41.11
CA LEU A 288 -44.61 8.82 39.65
C LEU A 288 -44.76 10.21 39.03
N LEU A 289 -45.66 11.04 39.57
CA LEU A 289 -45.89 12.38 39.04
C LEU A 289 -44.70 13.31 39.25
N LYS A 290 -43.96 13.15 40.35
CA LYS A 290 -42.71 13.89 40.61
C LYS A 290 -41.62 13.50 39.60
N LEU A 291 -41.48 12.20 39.34
CA LEU A 291 -40.55 11.67 38.33
C LEU A 291 -40.87 12.21 36.93
N LEU A 292 -42.12 12.08 36.49
CA LEU A 292 -42.52 12.56 35.17
C LEU A 292 -42.38 14.07 35.04
N LYS A 293 -42.60 14.83 36.14
CA LYS A 293 -42.35 16.28 36.15
C LYS A 293 -40.86 16.60 35.96
N SER A 294 -39.94 15.79 36.49
CA SER A 294 -38.51 16.00 36.29
C SER A 294 -38.04 15.72 34.85
N TRP A 295 -38.89 15.09 34.04
CA TRP A 295 -38.64 14.81 32.61
C TRP A 295 -39.36 15.76 31.68
N GLU A 296 -40.04 16.76 32.25
CA GLU A 296 -40.62 17.86 31.50
C GLU A 296 -39.49 18.78 31.03
N ASP A 297 -39.33 18.92 29.71
CA ASP A 297 -38.40 19.85 29.06
C ASP A 297 -38.79 21.32 29.28
#